data_AF-A0A1A9X320-F1
#
_entry.id   AF-A0A1A9X320-F1
#
_cell.length_a   1.000
_cell.length_b   1.000
_cell.length_c   1.000
_cell.angle_alpha   90.00
_cell.angle_beta   90.00
_cell.angle_gamma   90.00
#
_symmetry.space_group_name_H-M   'P 1'
#
loop_
_entity.id
_entity.type
_entity.pdbx_description
1 polymer ?
#
loop_
_entity_poly.entity_id
_entity_poly.type
_entity_poly.pdbx_seq_one_letter_code
_entity_poly.pdbx_strand_id
1 'polypeptide(L)'
;MRRQTDINYSMRAILVDWLVEVSEEYNLDTETLYLSVSYIDRFLSQMSVVRNKLQLVGTAAMYIASKYEEIYPPDVSEFVFITDDTYNKAQVLRMEQIILKILAFDLCTPTAYVFTCTYSVLIDIPDKVKYLTLYICELSLLEADPYLRFYPSIISAAALALARFVCDLAIWSTELEEITTYRLEDLKEVLLCLCKSHNVAVTLTQQAIPEKYKAEKFLAVSSIKPVDINDQKYDAIVKNYNEMLENAKRIKEQISTPLTTTTTAMTSTTLTSPKMNLFFKF
;
A
#
# COMPACT_ATOMS: atom_id res chain seq x y z
N MET A 1 -17.03 5.34 11.22
CA MET A 1 -18.27 6.04 10.83
C MET A 1 -19.47 5.86 11.78
N ARG A 2 -19.58 4.78 12.57
CA ARG A 2 -20.77 4.54 13.45
C ARG A 2 -21.11 5.65 14.47
N ARG A 3 -20.14 6.48 14.84
CA ARG A 3 -20.32 7.62 15.77
C ARG A 3 -20.79 8.91 15.07
N GLN A 4 -20.80 8.94 13.75
CA GLN A 4 -21.21 10.09 12.96
C GLN A 4 -22.72 10.03 12.71
N THR A 5 -23.42 11.12 13.00
CA THR A 5 -24.89 11.19 12.88
C THR A 5 -25.37 11.81 11.57
N ASP A 6 -24.53 12.63 10.91
CA ASP A 6 -24.90 13.37 9.69
C ASP A 6 -24.01 13.06 8.46
N ILE A 7 -22.98 12.22 8.62
CA ILE A 7 -22.13 11.73 7.52
C ILE A 7 -22.08 10.21 7.50
N ASN A 8 -21.87 9.64 6.32
CA ASN A 8 -21.82 8.19 6.10
C ASN A 8 -20.60 7.79 5.25
N TYR A 9 -20.41 6.48 5.03
CA TYR A 9 -19.29 5.95 4.25
C TYR A 9 -19.29 6.44 2.80
N SER A 10 -20.45 6.61 2.17
CA SER A 10 -20.57 7.12 0.80
C SER A 10 -20.10 8.58 0.69
N MET A 11 -20.47 9.44 1.65
CA MET A 11 -19.98 10.82 1.68
C MET A 11 -18.45 10.89 1.87
N ARG A 12 -17.88 9.99 2.68
CA ARG A 12 -16.42 9.88 2.79
C ARG A 12 -15.79 9.42 1.47
N ALA A 13 -16.36 8.44 0.78
CA ALA A 13 -15.86 7.99 -0.51
C ALA A 13 -15.86 9.13 -1.55
N ILE A 14 -16.94 9.93 -1.61
CA ILE A 14 -17.01 11.13 -2.45
C ILE A 14 -15.88 12.13 -2.10
N LEU A 15 -15.64 12.36 -0.80
CA LEU A 15 -14.55 13.24 -0.37
C LEU A 15 -13.18 12.72 -0.80
N VAL A 16 -12.91 11.42 -0.58
CA VAL A 16 -11.61 10.82 -0.92
C VAL A 16 -11.37 10.81 -2.43
N ASP A 17 -12.40 10.53 -3.23
CA ASP A 17 -12.34 10.60 -4.70
C ASP A 17 -11.99 12.03 -5.16
N TRP A 18 -12.65 13.05 -4.60
CA TRP A 18 -12.29 14.44 -4.87
C TRP A 18 -10.86 14.79 -4.42
N LEU A 19 -10.39 14.28 -3.28
CA LEU A 19 -9.01 14.50 -2.83
C LEU A 19 -7.97 13.88 -3.77
N VAL A 20 -8.30 12.79 -4.46
CA VAL A 20 -7.44 12.23 -5.52
C VAL A 20 -7.31 13.22 -6.68
N GLU A 21 -8.41 13.83 -7.10
CA GLU A 21 -8.39 14.88 -8.14
C GLU A 21 -7.55 16.09 -7.70
N VAL A 22 -7.73 16.56 -6.47
CA VAL A 22 -6.93 17.66 -5.90
C VAL A 22 -5.45 17.32 -5.88
N SER A 23 -5.11 16.07 -5.52
CA SER A 23 -3.71 15.62 -5.52
C SER A 23 -3.08 15.63 -6.91
N GLU A 24 -3.83 15.24 -7.96
CA GLU A 24 -3.34 15.28 -9.33
C GLU A 24 -3.26 16.71 -9.88
N GLU A 25 -4.24 17.58 -9.57
CA GLU A 25 -4.26 18.99 -10.00
C GLU A 25 -3.02 19.75 -9.51
N TYR A 26 -2.66 19.55 -8.23
CA TYR A 26 -1.50 20.20 -7.61
C TYR A 26 -0.21 19.37 -7.68
N ASN A 27 -0.22 18.23 -8.37
CA ASN A 27 0.91 17.30 -8.49
C ASN A 27 1.55 16.95 -7.13
N LEU A 28 0.69 16.70 -6.13
CA LEU A 28 1.12 16.31 -4.78
C LEU A 28 1.68 14.87 -4.79
N ASP A 29 2.58 14.58 -3.86
CA ASP A 29 3.06 13.22 -3.65
C ASP A 29 1.90 12.29 -3.28
N THR A 30 2.02 11.02 -3.67
CA THR A 30 1.03 10.01 -3.28
C THR A 30 0.98 9.87 -1.76
N GLU A 31 2.11 10.00 -1.05
CA GLU A 31 2.13 9.97 0.41
C GLU A 31 1.28 11.08 1.04
N THR A 32 1.29 12.29 0.45
CA THR A 32 0.44 13.41 0.87
C THR A 32 -1.04 13.02 0.87
N LEU A 33 -1.51 12.32 -0.16
CA LEU A 33 -2.89 11.80 -0.22
C LEU A 33 -3.16 10.79 0.90
N TYR A 34 -2.27 9.81 1.12
CA TYR A 34 -2.45 8.80 2.16
C TYR A 34 -2.48 9.42 3.57
N LEU A 35 -1.59 10.36 3.86
CA LEU A 35 -1.58 11.11 5.11
C LEU A 35 -2.87 11.93 5.29
N SER A 36 -3.33 12.59 4.22
CA SER A 36 -4.60 13.34 4.24
C SER A 36 -5.77 12.46 4.68
N VAL A 37 -5.91 11.27 4.07
CA VAL A 37 -6.98 10.31 4.41
C VAL A 37 -6.83 9.80 5.85
N SER A 38 -5.61 9.49 6.28
CA SER A 38 -5.32 9.11 7.67
C SER A 38 -5.76 10.18 8.66
N TYR A 39 -5.45 11.45 8.40
CA TYR A 39 -5.84 12.57 9.26
C TYR A 39 -7.36 12.73 9.32
N ILE A 40 -8.05 12.60 8.19
CA ILE A 40 -9.51 12.65 8.12
C ILE A 40 -10.12 11.55 8.99
N ASP A 41 -9.68 10.30 8.83
CA ASP A 41 -10.26 9.17 9.55
C ASP A 41 -9.99 9.22 11.07
N ARG A 42 -8.78 9.61 11.46
CA ARG A 42 -8.42 9.82 12.87
C ARG A 42 -9.20 10.98 13.48
N PHE A 43 -9.41 12.06 12.74
CA PHE A 43 -10.22 13.20 13.16
C PHE A 43 -11.70 12.83 13.31
N LEU A 44 -12.30 12.19 12.31
CA LEU A 44 -13.70 11.73 12.32
C LEU A 44 -13.97 10.62 13.33
N SER A 45 -12.92 9.97 13.85
CA SER A 45 -13.05 9.01 14.95
C SER A 45 -13.28 9.67 16.31
N GLN A 46 -12.90 10.95 16.45
CA GLN A 46 -12.98 11.72 17.69
C GLN A 46 -14.00 12.86 17.64
N MET A 47 -14.24 13.43 16.45
CA MET A 47 -15.08 14.61 16.27
C MET A 47 -16.30 14.31 15.41
N SER A 48 -17.49 14.69 15.89
CA SER A 48 -18.71 14.65 15.07
C SER A 48 -18.69 15.81 14.08
N VAL A 49 -18.92 15.52 12.80
CA VAL A 49 -18.88 16.51 11.72
C VAL A 49 -20.21 16.48 10.97
N VAL A 50 -20.75 17.67 10.70
CA VAL A 50 -21.93 17.85 9.85
C VAL A 50 -21.53 17.83 8.37
N ARG A 51 -22.41 17.35 7.49
CA ARG A 51 -22.08 17.10 6.07
C ARG A 51 -21.48 18.30 5.34
N ASN A 52 -21.96 19.50 5.62
CA ASN A 52 -21.51 20.74 4.98
C ASN A 52 -20.12 21.23 5.47
N LYS A 53 -19.53 20.56 6.46
CA LYS A 53 -18.16 20.80 6.93
C LYS A 53 -17.21 19.65 6.58
N LEU A 54 -17.70 18.58 5.96
CA LEU A 54 -16.87 17.43 5.61
C LEU A 54 -15.79 17.82 4.59
N GLN A 55 -16.13 18.60 3.55
CA GLN A 55 -15.14 19.10 2.59
C GLN A 55 -14.10 19.99 3.28
N LEU A 56 -14.51 20.91 4.16
CA LEU A 56 -13.56 21.73 4.93
C LEU A 56 -12.57 20.90 5.76
N VAL A 57 -13.02 19.79 6.34
CA VAL A 57 -12.13 18.85 7.06
C VAL A 57 -11.14 18.22 6.08
N GLY A 58 -11.60 17.76 4.92
CA GLY A 58 -10.73 17.18 3.88
C GLY A 58 -9.70 18.17 3.35
N THR A 59 -10.13 19.40 3.01
CA THR A 59 -9.26 20.49 2.56
C THR A 59 -8.18 20.81 3.59
N ALA A 60 -8.56 20.97 4.86
CA ALA A 60 -7.60 21.28 5.92
C ALA A 60 -6.66 20.10 6.22
N ALA A 61 -7.15 18.85 6.16
CA ALA A 61 -6.32 17.67 6.32
C ALA A 61 -5.27 17.56 5.21
N MET A 62 -5.66 17.82 3.96
CA MET A 62 -4.72 17.84 2.84
C MET A 62 -3.73 18.99 2.92
N TYR A 63 -4.17 20.18 3.34
CA TYR A 63 -3.25 21.28 3.60
C TYR A 63 -2.21 20.94 4.68
N ILE A 64 -2.60 20.25 5.76
CA ILE A 64 -1.67 19.76 6.78
C ILE A 64 -0.70 18.72 6.19
N ALA A 65 -1.21 17.75 5.43
CA ALA A 65 -0.38 16.72 4.80
C ALA A 65 0.62 17.32 3.82
N SER A 66 0.20 18.27 2.98
CA SER A 66 1.09 18.95 2.06
C SER A 66 2.21 19.67 2.79
N LYS A 67 1.91 20.39 3.88
CA LYS A 67 2.95 21.06 4.68
C LYS A 67 3.90 20.09 5.39
N TYR A 68 3.49 18.85 5.60
CA TYR A 68 4.30 17.84 6.27
C TYR A 68 5.24 17.14 5.28
N GLU A 69 4.73 16.79 4.09
CA GLU A 69 5.41 15.91 3.14
C GLU A 69 6.04 16.65 1.95
N GLU A 70 5.42 17.73 1.47
CA GLU A 70 5.88 18.41 0.25
C GLU A 70 7.09 19.30 0.50
N ILE A 71 8.02 19.31 -0.47
CA ILE A 71 9.12 20.29 -0.49
C ILE A 71 8.56 21.71 -0.66
N TYR A 72 7.54 21.86 -1.52
CA TYR A 72 6.89 23.13 -1.84
C TYR A 72 5.37 22.98 -1.74
N PRO A 73 4.79 23.04 -0.53
CA PRO A 73 3.35 22.90 -0.36
C PRO A 73 2.58 24.08 -1.01
N PRO A 74 1.38 23.85 -1.59
CA PRO A 74 0.53 24.93 -2.09
C PRO A 74 0.15 25.93 -0.99
N ASP A 75 -0.02 27.21 -1.34
CA ASP A 75 -0.52 28.20 -0.38
C ASP A 75 -1.97 27.88 0.01
N VAL A 76 -2.39 28.34 1.18
CA VAL A 76 -3.78 28.19 1.62
C VAL A 76 -4.78 28.84 0.65
N SER A 77 -4.38 29.84 -0.15
CA SER A 77 -5.23 30.40 -1.21
C SER A 77 -5.60 29.38 -2.29
N GLU A 78 -4.70 28.45 -2.61
CA GLU A 78 -4.97 27.37 -3.58
C GLU A 78 -6.04 26.41 -3.03
N PHE A 79 -5.93 26.06 -1.74
CA PHE A 79 -6.94 25.24 -1.06
C PHE A 79 -8.29 25.94 -0.89
N VAL A 80 -8.33 27.26 -0.84
CA VAL A 80 -9.58 28.04 -0.89
C VAL A 80 -10.17 27.98 -2.31
N PHE A 81 -9.34 28.25 -3.31
CA PHE A 81 -9.72 28.27 -4.72
C PHE A 81 -10.30 26.93 -5.19
N ILE A 82 -9.65 25.80 -4.89
CA ILE A 82 -10.10 24.47 -5.32
C ILE A 82 -11.42 24.02 -4.67
N THR A 83 -11.86 24.72 -3.62
CA THR A 83 -13.19 24.51 -3.00
C THR A 83 -14.27 25.41 -3.60
N ASP A 84 -14.00 26.05 -4.74
CA ASP A 84 -14.89 27.03 -5.39
C ASP A 84 -15.33 28.14 -4.42
N ASP A 85 -14.38 28.64 -3.63
CA ASP A 85 -14.58 29.66 -2.59
C ASP A 85 -15.67 29.32 -1.55
N THR A 86 -16.06 28.04 -1.44
CA THR A 86 -17.04 27.55 -0.44
C THR A 86 -16.60 27.89 0.98
N TYR A 87 -15.29 27.94 1.20
CA TYR A 87 -14.68 28.31 2.48
C TYR A 87 -13.64 29.40 2.29
N ASN A 88 -13.58 30.33 3.23
CA ASN A 88 -12.53 31.36 3.24
C ASN A 88 -11.25 30.88 3.96
N LYS A 89 -10.15 31.60 3.72
CA LYS A 89 -8.83 31.34 4.34
C LYS A 89 -8.89 31.19 5.87
N ALA A 90 -9.68 32.01 6.56
CA ALA A 90 -9.79 31.94 8.01
C ALA A 90 -10.47 30.64 8.48
N GLN A 91 -11.43 30.12 7.73
CA GLN A 91 -12.08 28.84 8.02
C GLN A 91 -11.12 27.67 7.83
N VAL A 92 -10.33 27.65 6.75
CA VAL A 92 -9.34 26.60 6.48
C VAL A 92 -8.28 26.59 7.58
N LEU A 93 -7.68 27.74 7.91
CA LEU A 93 -6.66 27.85 8.97
C LEU A 93 -7.22 27.48 10.34
N ARG A 94 -8.48 27.82 10.63
CA ARG A 94 -9.12 27.43 11.89
C ARG A 94 -9.35 25.92 11.95
N MET A 95 -9.80 25.30 10.85
CA MET A 95 -9.99 23.85 10.79
C MET A 95 -8.65 23.12 10.96
N GLU A 96 -7.59 23.61 10.32
CA GLU A 96 -6.24 23.10 10.51
C GLU A 96 -5.85 23.05 12.00
N GLN A 97 -6.01 24.16 12.71
CA GLN A 97 -5.68 24.24 14.14
C GLN A 97 -6.48 23.23 14.97
N ILE A 98 -7.75 23.02 14.62
CA ILE A 98 -8.63 22.04 15.27
C ILE A 98 -8.14 20.62 15.00
N ILE A 99 -7.83 20.28 13.75
CA ILE A 99 -7.31 18.95 13.37
C ILE A 99 -6.00 18.68 14.11
N LEU A 100 -5.01 19.59 14.04
CA LEU A 100 -3.73 19.44 14.72
C LEU A 100 -3.88 19.24 16.23
N LYS A 101 -4.81 19.96 16.85
CA LYS A 101 -5.10 19.80 18.28
C LYS A 101 -5.72 18.43 18.61
N ILE A 102 -6.66 17.95 17.79
CA ILE A 102 -7.33 16.65 18.00
C ILE A 102 -6.37 15.48 17.73
N LEU A 103 -5.47 15.63 16.76
CA LEU A 103 -4.42 14.66 16.49
C LEU A 103 -3.21 14.81 17.41
N ALA A 104 -3.22 15.77 18.34
CA ALA A 104 -2.10 16.07 19.24
C ALA A 104 -0.75 16.22 18.51
N PHE A 105 -0.76 16.78 17.29
CA PHE A 105 0.39 16.90 16.39
C PHE A 105 1.07 15.57 16.02
N ASP A 106 0.42 14.43 16.27
CA ASP A 106 0.89 13.11 15.82
C ASP A 106 0.57 12.93 14.33
N LEU A 107 1.45 13.45 13.47
CA LEU A 107 1.30 13.43 12.00
C LEU A 107 2.01 12.25 11.34
N CYS A 108 3.06 11.71 11.98
CA CYS A 108 3.86 10.62 11.44
C CYS A 108 3.11 9.28 11.55
N THR A 109 2.32 8.94 10.53
CA THR A 109 1.56 7.69 10.47
C THR A 109 2.09 6.82 9.33
N PRO A 110 2.42 5.53 9.56
CA PRO A 110 2.78 4.63 8.48
C PRO A 110 1.63 4.46 7.47
N THR A 111 1.94 4.45 6.18
CA THR A 111 0.96 4.31 5.10
C THR A 111 1.23 3.07 4.25
N ALA A 112 0.21 2.59 3.54
CA ALA A 112 0.38 1.45 2.64
C ALA A 112 1.29 1.81 1.44
N TYR A 113 1.35 3.10 1.08
CA TYR A 113 2.29 3.62 0.09
C TYR A 113 3.74 3.39 0.53
N VAL A 114 4.12 3.82 1.75
CA VAL A 114 5.49 3.65 2.27
C VAL A 114 5.89 2.17 2.35
N PHE A 115 5.00 1.29 2.81
CA PHE A 115 5.26 -0.16 2.81
C PHE A 115 5.48 -0.68 1.38
N THR A 116 4.66 -0.26 0.41
CA THR A 116 4.79 -0.70 -0.99
C THR A 116 6.11 -0.24 -1.60
N CYS A 117 6.50 1.02 -1.37
CA CYS A 117 7.78 1.56 -1.81
C CYS A 117 8.96 0.82 -1.16
N THR A 118 8.85 0.47 0.12
CA THR A 118 9.86 -0.32 0.83
C THR A 118 10.01 -1.70 0.22
N TYR A 119 8.90 -2.43 0.00
CA TYR A 119 8.94 -3.76 -0.62
C TYR A 119 9.51 -3.68 -2.04
N SER A 120 9.13 -2.66 -2.82
CA SER A 120 9.62 -2.45 -4.18
C SER A 120 11.15 -2.37 -4.26
N VAL A 121 11.78 -1.71 -3.28
CA VAL A 121 13.24 -1.58 -3.22
C VAL A 121 13.90 -2.87 -2.74
N LEU A 122 13.31 -3.55 -1.75
CA LEU A 122 13.93 -4.72 -1.13
C LEU A 122 13.98 -5.96 -2.04
N ILE A 123 12.97 -6.16 -2.88
CA ILE A 123 12.84 -7.38 -3.72
C ILE A 123 12.87 -7.09 -5.23
N ASP A 124 13.22 -5.86 -5.62
CA ASP A 124 13.31 -5.42 -7.02
C ASP A 124 12.03 -5.74 -7.83
N ILE A 125 10.90 -5.19 -7.37
CA ILE A 125 9.58 -5.45 -7.99
C ILE A 125 9.51 -4.76 -9.35
N PRO A 126 9.05 -5.45 -10.43
CA PRO A 126 8.84 -4.80 -11.71
C PRO A 126 7.84 -3.62 -11.62
N ASP A 127 8.13 -2.51 -12.31
CA ASP A 127 7.32 -1.29 -12.24
C ASP A 127 5.83 -1.52 -12.49
N LYS A 128 5.47 -2.38 -13.44
CA LYS A 128 4.07 -2.73 -13.71
C LYS A 128 3.37 -3.34 -12.49
N VAL A 129 4.07 -4.21 -11.75
CA VAL A 129 3.54 -4.84 -10.53
C VAL A 129 3.48 -3.83 -9.40
N LYS A 130 4.50 -2.95 -9.28
CA LYS A 130 4.51 -1.85 -8.30
C LYS A 130 3.32 -0.91 -8.52
N TYR A 131 3.12 -0.39 -9.73
CA TYR A 131 2.02 0.52 -10.03
C TYR A 131 0.65 -0.16 -9.85
N LEU A 132 0.50 -1.43 -10.24
CA LEU A 132 -0.73 -2.18 -9.98
C LEU A 132 -0.98 -2.38 -8.47
N THR A 133 0.08 -2.61 -7.69
CA THR A 133 -0.01 -2.68 -6.22
C THR A 133 -0.48 -1.35 -5.64
N LEU A 134 0.12 -0.24 -6.07
CA LEU A 134 -0.26 1.11 -5.63
C LEU A 134 -1.70 1.45 -6.00
N TYR A 135 -2.13 1.11 -7.22
CA TYR A 135 -3.52 1.25 -7.65
C TYR A 135 -4.49 0.51 -6.71
N ILE A 136 -4.22 -0.76 -6.43
CA ILE A 136 -5.07 -1.59 -5.55
C ILE A 136 -5.07 -1.04 -4.11
N CYS A 137 -3.92 -0.56 -3.61
CA CYS A 137 -3.84 0.12 -2.32
C CYS A 137 -4.66 1.41 -2.30
N GLU A 138 -4.62 2.24 -3.34
CA GLU A 138 -5.42 3.48 -3.40
C GLU A 138 -6.92 3.19 -3.45
N LEU A 139 -7.36 2.14 -4.16
CA LEU A 139 -8.76 1.69 -4.11
C LEU A 139 -9.23 1.40 -2.68
N SER A 140 -8.33 0.91 -1.80
CA SER A 140 -8.65 0.68 -0.39
C SER A 140 -8.89 1.96 0.41
N LEU A 141 -8.35 3.11 -0.03
CA LEU A 141 -8.61 4.40 0.62
C LEU A 141 -10.05 4.85 0.43
N LEU A 142 -10.66 4.51 -0.70
CA LEU A 142 -12.02 4.91 -1.05
C LEU A 142 -13.06 4.31 -0.10
N GLU A 143 -12.89 3.03 0.24
CA GLU A 143 -13.82 2.25 1.08
C GLU A 143 -13.35 2.19 2.53
N ALA A 144 -13.96 2.94 3.44
CA ALA A 144 -13.53 2.87 4.85
C ALA A 144 -13.88 1.52 5.53
N ASP A 145 -14.93 0.84 5.09
CA ASP A 145 -15.28 -0.53 5.51
C ASP A 145 -15.14 -1.43 4.28
N PRO A 146 -14.27 -2.47 4.27
CA PRO A 146 -13.62 -3.09 5.43
C PRO A 146 -12.26 -2.54 5.86
N TYR A 147 -11.66 -1.62 5.09
CA TYR A 147 -10.21 -1.39 5.14
C TYR A 147 -9.68 -0.71 6.41
N LEU A 148 -10.49 0.10 7.11
CA LEU A 148 -10.07 0.72 8.39
C LEU A 148 -9.81 -0.29 9.52
N ARG A 149 -10.16 -1.56 9.33
CA ARG A 149 -9.88 -2.64 10.31
C ARG A 149 -8.48 -3.23 10.14
N PHE A 150 -7.81 -2.97 9.02
CA PHE A 150 -6.54 -3.57 8.68
C PHE A 150 -5.40 -2.57 8.82
N TYR A 151 -4.22 -3.08 9.16
CA TYR A 151 -3.01 -2.26 9.20
C TYR A 151 -2.54 -1.91 7.78
N PRO A 152 -1.90 -0.75 7.57
CA PRO A 152 -1.36 -0.37 6.26
C PRO A 152 -0.36 -1.38 5.68
N SER A 153 0.41 -2.06 6.54
CA SER A 153 1.36 -3.10 6.15
C SER A 153 0.69 -4.31 5.50
N ILE A 154 -0.40 -4.82 6.08
CA ILE A 154 -1.11 -5.98 5.54
C ILE A 154 -1.91 -5.63 4.29
N ILE A 155 -2.43 -4.39 4.17
CA ILE A 155 -3.04 -3.89 2.93
C ILE A 155 -2.00 -3.89 1.81
N SER A 156 -0.82 -3.33 2.06
CA SER A 156 0.28 -3.30 1.09
C SER A 156 0.74 -4.71 0.68
N ALA A 157 0.95 -5.61 1.65
CA ALA A 157 1.35 -6.99 1.38
C ALA A 157 0.29 -7.76 0.57
N ALA A 158 -0.99 -7.64 0.93
CA ALA A 158 -2.10 -8.30 0.22
C ALA A 158 -2.29 -7.73 -1.19
N ALA A 159 -2.17 -6.41 -1.37
CA ALA A 159 -2.23 -5.76 -2.67
C ALA A 159 -1.07 -6.22 -3.56
N LEU A 160 0.14 -6.36 -3.01
CA LEU A 160 1.30 -6.85 -3.73
C LEU A 160 1.11 -8.31 -4.17
N ALA A 161 0.64 -9.17 -3.27
CA ALA A 161 0.34 -10.56 -3.60
C ALA A 161 -0.69 -10.65 -4.75
N LEU A 162 -1.76 -9.86 -4.68
CA LEU A 162 -2.77 -9.78 -5.73
C LEU A 162 -2.19 -9.27 -7.05
N ALA A 163 -1.43 -8.18 -7.03
CA ALA A 163 -0.82 -7.60 -8.23
C ALA A 163 0.16 -8.56 -8.91
N ARG A 164 0.97 -9.30 -8.12
CA ARG A 164 1.85 -10.35 -8.64
C ARG A 164 1.06 -11.44 -9.34
N PHE A 165 -0.01 -11.92 -8.71
CA PHE A 165 -0.87 -12.96 -9.28
C PHE A 165 -1.57 -12.51 -10.56
N VAL A 166 -2.07 -11.28 -10.62
CA VAL A 166 -2.68 -10.69 -11.83
C VAL A 166 -1.68 -10.54 -12.97
N CYS A 167 -0.40 -10.33 -12.66
CA CYS A 167 0.69 -10.23 -13.63
C CYS A 167 1.35 -11.59 -13.94
N ASP A 168 0.68 -12.72 -13.69
CA ASP A 168 1.17 -14.08 -13.94
C ASP A 168 2.50 -14.42 -13.23
N LEU A 169 2.77 -13.76 -12.10
CA LEU A 169 3.90 -14.09 -11.22
C LEU A 169 3.45 -15.00 -10.06
N ALA A 170 4.42 -15.65 -9.42
CA ALA A 170 4.17 -16.33 -8.15
C ALA A 170 3.56 -15.34 -7.14
N ILE A 171 2.36 -15.68 -6.64
CA ILE A 171 1.55 -14.84 -5.74
C ILE A 171 2.34 -14.40 -4.51
N TRP A 172 3.17 -15.29 -3.99
CA TRP A 172 3.99 -15.06 -2.80
C TRP A 172 5.37 -15.70 -2.97
N SER A 173 6.32 -15.33 -2.10
CA SER A 173 7.68 -15.87 -2.09
C SER A 173 8.19 -15.97 -0.65
N THR A 174 9.18 -16.83 -0.42
CA THR A 174 9.82 -16.97 0.91
C THR A 174 10.50 -15.67 1.33
N GLU A 175 11.10 -14.95 0.38
CA GLU A 175 11.72 -13.64 0.61
C GLU A 175 10.69 -12.59 1.06
N LEU A 176 9.49 -12.59 0.46
CA LEU A 176 8.39 -11.73 0.89
C LEU A 176 7.88 -12.09 2.29
N GLU A 177 7.76 -13.38 2.60
CA GLU A 177 7.39 -13.83 3.94
C GLU A 177 8.42 -13.41 4.99
N GLU A 178 9.72 -13.51 4.67
CA GLU A 178 10.82 -13.09 5.55
C GLU A 178 10.82 -11.57 5.80
N ILE A 179 10.61 -10.75 4.77
CA ILE A 179 10.62 -9.29 4.86
C ILE A 179 9.35 -8.75 5.54
N THR A 180 8.18 -9.27 5.16
CA THR A 180 6.88 -8.76 5.62
C THR A 180 6.41 -9.41 6.90
N THR A 181 6.95 -10.58 7.26
CA THR A 181 6.51 -11.48 8.34
C THR A 181 5.10 -12.05 8.18
N TYR A 182 4.44 -11.79 7.05
CA TYR A 182 3.13 -12.35 6.74
C TYR A 182 3.24 -13.60 5.88
N ARG A 183 2.57 -14.67 6.30
CA ARG A 183 2.36 -15.84 5.45
C ARG A 183 1.20 -15.57 4.51
N LEU A 184 1.12 -16.34 3.43
CA LEU A 184 0.04 -16.18 2.48
C LEU A 184 -1.34 -16.38 3.14
N GLU A 185 -1.47 -17.31 4.08
CA GLU A 185 -2.71 -17.54 4.85
C GLU A 185 -3.18 -16.30 5.62
N ASP A 186 -2.23 -15.50 6.14
CA ASP A 186 -2.53 -14.32 6.94
C ASP A 186 -3.15 -13.20 6.06
N LEU A 187 -2.89 -13.22 4.75
CA LEU A 187 -3.38 -12.22 3.79
C LEU A 187 -4.82 -12.46 3.29
N LYS A 188 -5.41 -13.63 3.58
CA LYS A 188 -6.66 -14.10 2.96
C LYS A 188 -7.79 -13.06 3.01
N GLU A 189 -8.12 -12.57 4.20
CA GLU A 189 -9.27 -11.66 4.36
C GLU A 189 -9.09 -10.37 3.57
N VAL A 190 -7.92 -9.73 3.70
CA VAL A 190 -7.62 -8.45 3.05
C VAL A 190 -7.56 -8.62 1.54
N LEU A 191 -6.91 -9.67 1.05
CA LEU A 191 -6.77 -9.94 -0.37
C LEU A 191 -8.11 -10.19 -1.05
N LEU A 192 -9.02 -10.95 -0.41
CA LEU A 192 -10.37 -11.16 -0.95
C LEU A 192 -11.18 -9.86 -0.99
N CYS A 193 -11.00 -8.96 -0.02
CA CYS A 193 -11.61 -7.62 -0.07
C CYS A 193 -11.05 -6.81 -1.24
N LEU A 194 -9.73 -6.71 -1.35
CA LEU A 194 -9.06 -5.97 -2.42
C LEU A 194 -9.40 -6.51 -3.81
N CYS A 195 -9.53 -7.82 -3.95
CA CYS A 195 -9.99 -8.48 -5.16
C CYS A 195 -11.39 -8.01 -5.56
N LYS A 196 -12.33 -7.93 -4.60
CA LYS A 196 -13.68 -7.41 -4.87
C LYS A 196 -13.63 -5.95 -5.31
N SER A 197 -12.93 -5.08 -4.58
CA SER A 197 -12.82 -3.66 -4.93
C SER A 197 -12.17 -3.46 -6.30
N HIS A 198 -11.12 -4.22 -6.63
CA HIS A 198 -10.50 -4.19 -7.95
C HIS A 198 -11.46 -4.66 -9.07
N ASN A 199 -12.26 -5.69 -8.84
CA ASN A 199 -13.24 -6.18 -9.82
C ASN A 199 -14.34 -5.16 -10.15
N VAL A 200 -14.76 -4.35 -9.17
CA VAL A 200 -15.81 -3.34 -9.38
C VAL A 200 -15.28 -1.95 -9.71
N ALA A 201 -13.97 -1.71 -9.62
CA ALA A 201 -13.35 -0.40 -9.70
C ALA A 201 -13.79 0.43 -10.91
N VAL A 202 -13.87 -0.18 -12.09
CA VAL A 202 -14.27 0.50 -13.36
C VAL A 202 -15.78 0.80 -13.41
N THR A 203 -16.57 0.18 -12.55
CA THR A 203 -18.04 0.34 -12.49
C THR A 203 -18.50 1.22 -11.33
N LEU A 204 -17.60 1.63 -10.44
CA LEU A 204 -17.91 2.50 -9.32
C LEU A 204 -18.30 3.90 -9.80
N THR A 205 -19.06 4.63 -8.99
CA THR A 205 -19.37 6.04 -9.28
C THR A 205 -18.14 6.94 -9.14
N GLN A 206 -17.29 6.66 -8.15
CA GLN A 206 -16.04 7.35 -7.90
C GLN A 206 -14.96 6.78 -8.84
N GLN A 207 -14.43 7.62 -9.74
CA GLN A 207 -13.57 7.20 -10.85
C GLN A 207 -12.20 7.92 -10.89
N ALA A 208 -11.89 8.79 -9.93
CA ALA A 208 -10.63 9.53 -9.94
C ALA A 208 -9.40 8.60 -9.88
N ILE A 209 -9.47 7.54 -9.07
CA ILE A 209 -8.38 6.56 -8.93
C ILE A 209 -8.18 5.74 -10.23
N PRO A 210 -9.21 5.08 -10.81
CA PRO A 210 -9.07 4.40 -12.11
C PRO A 210 -8.51 5.28 -13.22
N GLU A 211 -8.99 6.53 -13.35
CA GLU A 211 -8.51 7.44 -14.39
C GLU A 211 -7.07 7.93 -14.13
N LYS A 212 -6.69 8.19 -12.88
CA LYS A 212 -5.29 8.47 -12.49
C LYS A 212 -4.37 7.35 -12.98
N TYR A 213 -4.67 6.10 -12.65
CA TYR A 213 -3.83 4.94 -12.97
C TYR A 213 -3.94 4.43 -14.42
N LYS A 214 -4.77 5.07 -15.23
CA LYS A 214 -4.85 4.85 -16.68
C LYS A 214 -3.77 5.60 -17.45
N ALA A 215 -3.23 6.66 -16.83
CA ALA A 215 -2.16 7.45 -17.41
C ALA A 215 -0.92 6.59 -17.73
N GLU A 216 -0.21 6.96 -18.80
CA GLU A 216 0.98 6.25 -19.27
C GLU A 216 2.10 6.24 -18.21
N LYS A 217 2.18 7.28 -17.37
CA LYS A 217 3.12 7.35 -16.22
C LYS A 217 2.97 6.18 -15.25
N PHE A 218 1.79 5.57 -15.19
CA PHE A 218 1.50 4.38 -14.37
C PHE A 218 1.30 3.11 -15.22
N LEU A 219 1.77 3.10 -16.47
CA LEU A 219 1.69 1.95 -17.39
C LEU A 219 0.26 1.44 -17.64
N ALA A 220 -0.74 2.34 -17.54
CA ALA A 220 -2.15 2.04 -17.71
C ALA A 220 -2.64 0.81 -16.91
N VAL A 221 -2.10 0.61 -15.70
CA VAL A 221 -2.39 -0.56 -14.87
C VAL A 221 -3.86 -0.68 -14.49
N SER A 222 -4.63 0.41 -14.45
CA SER A 222 -6.08 0.36 -14.20
C SER A 222 -6.87 -0.34 -15.32
N SER A 223 -6.28 -0.47 -16.52
CA SER A 223 -6.88 -1.19 -17.65
C SER A 223 -6.59 -2.69 -17.63
N ILE A 224 -5.76 -3.18 -16.69
CA ILE A 224 -5.48 -4.60 -16.55
C ILE A 224 -6.76 -5.30 -16.05
N LYS A 225 -7.12 -6.41 -16.71
CA LYS A 225 -8.31 -7.16 -16.35
C LYS A 225 -8.17 -7.72 -14.93
N PRO A 226 -9.10 -7.43 -14.01
CA PRO A 226 -9.06 -7.99 -12.67
C PRO A 226 -9.34 -9.50 -12.70
N VAL A 227 -8.86 -10.19 -11.68
CA VAL A 227 -9.08 -11.63 -11.50
C VAL A 227 -10.10 -11.83 -10.38
N ASP A 228 -11.08 -12.69 -10.62
CA ASP A 228 -12.01 -13.13 -9.58
C ASP A 228 -11.37 -14.25 -8.74
N ILE A 229 -11.27 -14.01 -7.44
CA ILE A 229 -10.73 -14.92 -6.44
C ILE A 229 -11.77 -15.02 -5.33
N ASN A 230 -12.42 -16.18 -5.25
CA ASN A 230 -13.29 -16.54 -4.13
C ASN A 230 -12.51 -17.35 -3.09
N ASP A 231 -13.13 -17.61 -1.94
CA ASP A 231 -12.53 -18.38 -0.84
C ASP A 231 -11.95 -19.73 -1.28
N GLN A 232 -12.71 -20.50 -2.07
CA GLN A 232 -12.30 -21.83 -2.52
C GLN A 232 -11.07 -21.78 -3.44
N LYS A 233 -11.05 -20.82 -4.36
CA LYS A 233 -9.93 -20.60 -5.27
C LYS A 233 -8.71 -20.12 -4.49
N TYR A 234 -8.89 -19.27 -3.48
CA TYR A 234 -7.82 -18.83 -2.62
C TYR A 234 -7.19 -20.00 -1.83
N ASP A 235 -8.02 -20.85 -1.23
CA ASP A 235 -7.54 -22.02 -0.49
C ASP A 235 -6.77 -23.00 -1.40
N ALA A 236 -7.20 -23.15 -2.67
CA ALA A 236 -6.46 -23.92 -3.66
C ALA A 236 -5.10 -23.28 -4.01
N ILE A 237 -5.03 -21.94 -4.13
CA ILE A 237 -3.78 -21.22 -4.39
C ILE A 237 -2.80 -21.42 -3.23
N VAL A 238 -3.26 -21.28 -1.99
CA VAL A 238 -2.45 -21.51 -0.78
C VAL A 238 -1.93 -22.94 -0.74
N LYS A 239 -2.80 -23.93 -0.99
CA LYS A 239 -2.40 -25.34 -1.03
C LYS A 239 -1.31 -25.59 -2.07
N ASN A 240 -1.50 -25.12 -3.29
CA ASN A 240 -0.52 -25.28 -4.37
C ASN A 240 0.82 -24.61 -4.04
N TYR A 241 0.77 -23.43 -3.41
CA TYR A 241 1.96 -22.71 -2.96
C TYR A 241 2.74 -23.51 -1.90
N ASN A 242 2.04 -24.05 -0.89
CA ASN A 242 2.65 -24.84 0.17
C ASN A 242 3.26 -26.15 -0.36
N GLU A 243 2.57 -26.85 -1.26
CA GLU A 243 3.10 -28.05 -1.93
C GLU A 243 4.37 -27.73 -2.74
N MET A 244 4.39 -26.59 -3.45
CA MET A 244 5.57 -26.13 -4.18
C MET A 244 6.75 -25.87 -3.24
N LEU A 245 6.52 -25.23 -2.09
CA LEU A 245 7.56 -24.97 -1.09
C LEU A 245 8.10 -26.27 -0.49
N GLU A 246 7.24 -27.24 -0.15
CA GLU A 246 7.67 -28.54 0.35
C GLU A 246 8.53 -29.29 -0.67
N ASN A 247 8.13 -29.29 -1.94
CA ASN A 247 8.91 -29.90 -3.01
C ASN A 247 10.27 -29.23 -3.19
N ALA A 248 10.33 -27.90 -3.12
CA ALA A 248 11.59 -27.15 -3.18
C ALA A 248 12.53 -27.48 -1.99
N LYS A 249 11.98 -27.66 -0.79
CA LYS A 249 12.74 -28.09 0.40
C LYS A 249 13.30 -29.50 0.22
N ARG A 250 12.49 -30.47 -0.22
CA ARG A 250 12.93 -31.84 -0.49
C ARG A 250 14.05 -31.92 -1.53
N ILE A 251 13.97 -31.12 -2.59
CA ILE A 251 15.02 -31.06 -3.62
C ILE A 251 16.32 -30.49 -3.04
N LYS A 252 16.26 -29.41 -2.24
CA LYS A 252 17.44 -28.84 -1.57
C LYS A 252 18.08 -29.85 -0.62
N GLU A 253 17.29 -30.59 0.14
CA GLU A 253 17.77 -31.64 1.06
C GLU A 253 18.50 -32.77 0.30
N GLN A 254 17.91 -33.27 -0.80
CA GLN A 254 18.51 -34.31 -1.64
C GLN A 254 19.83 -33.86 -2.31
N ILE A 255 19.98 -32.58 -2.64
CA ILE A 255 21.21 -32.01 -3.19
C ILE A 255 22.27 -31.78 -2.10
N SER A 256 21.84 -31.51 -0.86
CA SER A 256 22.73 -31.25 0.28
C SER A 256 23.30 -32.51 0.96
N THR A 257 22.76 -33.69 0.68
CA THR A 257 23.34 -34.96 1.13
C THR A 257 24.67 -35.24 0.40
N PRO A 258 25.82 -35.37 1.10
CA PRO A 258 27.08 -35.68 0.44
C PRO A 258 27.00 -37.09 -0.17
N LEU A 259 27.45 -37.25 -1.41
CA LEU A 259 27.88 -38.54 -1.93
C LEU A 259 28.97 -39.07 -0.97
N THR A 260 28.62 -40.05 -0.13
CA THR A 260 29.62 -40.88 0.57
C THR A 260 30.40 -41.67 -0.48
N THR A 261 31.43 -41.06 -1.05
CA THR A 261 32.49 -41.78 -1.75
C THR A 261 33.39 -42.41 -0.70
N THR A 262 33.34 -43.74 -0.65
CA THR A 262 34.27 -44.61 0.05
C THR A 262 35.69 -44.30 -0.43
N THR A 263 36.40 -43.43 0.28
CA THR A 263 37.83 -43.19 0.02
C THR A 263 38.64 -43.94 1.07
N THR A 264 39.19 -45.06 0.63
CA THR A 264 40.19 -45.86 1.33
C THR A 264 41.40 -44.98 1.66
N ALA A 265 41.83 -45.00 2.92
CA ALA A 265 42.97 -44.26 3.41
C ALA A 265 44.28 -44.64 2.69
N MET A 266 45.05 -43.64 2.24
CA MET A 266 46.51 -43.73 2.19
C MET A 266 47.15 -42.40 2.58
N THR A 267 48.08 -42.52 3.51
CA THR A 267 48.98 -41.53 4.09
C THR A 267 49.88 -40.83 3.07
N SER A 268 50.15 -39.52 3.23
CA SER A 268 51.50 -39.01 3.53
C SER A 268 51.66 -37.48 3.35
N THR A 269 52.42 -36.91 4.29
CA THR A 269 53.33 -35.75 4.22
C THR A 269 52.83 -34.31 4.06
N THR A 270 53.20 -33.55 5.09
CA THR A 270 53.28 -32.09 5.28
C THR A 270 54.07 -31.34 4.21
N LEU A 271 53.62 -30.13 3.86
CA LEU A 271 54.47 -28.97 3.55
C LEU A 271 53.69 -27.65 3.74
N THR A 272 54.44 -26.63 4.15
CA THR A 272 54.04 -25.42 4.88
C THR A 272 53.92 -24.16 4.00
N SER A 273 52.79 -23.44 4.11
CA SER A 273 52.57 -21.96 4.06
C SER A 273 53.06 -21.10 2.85
N PRO A 274 52.68 -19.80 2.70
CA PRO A 274 51.74 -18.98 3.47
C PRO A 274 50.71 -18.16 2.63
N LYS A 275 49.84 -17.48 3.38
CA LYS A 275 48.70 -16.63 3.04
C LYS A 275 49.03 -15.40 2.17
N MET A 276 48.07 -14.96 1.36
CA MET A 276 47.94 -13.56 0.93
C MET A 276 46.48 -13.11 1.07
N ASN A 277 46.23 -12.23 2.05
CA ASN A 277 44.99 -11.47 2.21
C ASN A 277 45.02 -10.28 1.24
N LEU A 278 43.97 -10.10 0.44
CA LEU A 278 43.63 -8.78 -0.10
C LEU A 278 42.21 -8.40 0.35
N PHE A 279 42.15 -7.47 1.29
CA PHE A 279 41.00 -6.62 1.56
C PHE A 279 40.99 -5.49 0.52
N PHE A 280 39.84 -5.22 -0.10
CA PHE A 280 39.53 -3.92 -0.67
C PHE A 280 38.40 -3.29 0.13
N LYS A 281 38.71 -2.16 0.77
CA LYS A 281 37.78 -1.14 1.23
C LYS A 281 37.48 -0.21 0.06
N PHE A 282 36.22 0.10 -0.17
CA PHE A 282 35.70 1.46 -0.25
C PHE A 282 34.30 1.46 0.36
#